data_AF-A0A1Y2HEI2-F1
#
_entry.id   AF-A0A1Y2HEI2-F1
#
_cell.length_a   1.000
_cell.length_b   1.000
_cell.length_c   1.000
_cell.angle_alpha   90.00
_cell.angle_beta   90.00
_cell.angle_gamma   90.00
#
_symmetry.space_group_name_H-M   'P 1'
#
loop_
_entity.id
_entity.type
_entity.pdbx_description
1 polymer ?
#
loop_
_entity_poly.entity_id
_entity_poly.type
_entity_poly.pdbx_seq_one_letter_code
_entity_poly.pdbx_strand_id
1 'polypeptide(L)'
;MQAGSSVTLGFEIGNGARHVGPCTAQLVDLSTGRTQDIGSEADCVNKRDAMTVKLPSQTCTNCVIKVKVTATHLGASNPEFYDSCMDVNISGGSGGGNGGGNGGGGSNPAPAPPTAPTPTQQPPANPGRQARPTPTNAAPQRPGRDQLDGSNGDANGPCQVGQMKCGPGGNSILMCDPSNKFVSIPTAGGTKCVPNGNSVAINSA
;
A
#
# COMPACT_ATOMS: atom_id res chain seq x y z
N MET A 1 -3.50 15.87 6.19
CA MET A 1 -2.25 16.43 5.66
C MET A 1 -2.44 17.91 5.33
N GLN A 2 -1.37 18.72 5.34
CA GLN A 2 -1.47 20.16 5.08
C GLN A 2 -1.15 20.49 3.62
N ALA A 3 -1.96 21.34 3.00
CA ALA A 3 -1.71 21.82 1.64
C ALA A 3 -0.35 22.52 1.54
N GLY A 4 0.37 22.31 0.44
CA GLY A 4 1.71 22.87 0.19
C GLY A 4 2.85 22.23 0.98
N SER A 5 2.55 21.32 1.93
CA SER A 5 3.56 20.62 2.72
C SER A 5 4.26 19.52 1.92
N SER A 6 5.44 19.10 2.39
CA SER A 6 6.14 17.92 1.87
C SER A 6 5.83 16.71 2.77
N VAL A 7 5.62 15.55 2.16
CA VAL A 7 5.31 14.30 2.86
C VAL A 7 6.23 13.20 2.34
N THR A 8 6.75 12.38 3.23
CA THR A 8 7.54 11.20 2.88
C THR A 8 6.63 9.98 2.84
N LEU A 9 6.58 9.34 1.68
CA LEU A 9 5.86 8.09 1.44
C LEU A 9 6.84 6.95 1.62
N GLY A 10 6.61 6.08 2.60
CA GLY A 10 7.40 4.86 2.80
C GLY A 10 6.84 3.69 2.00
N PHE A 11 7.72 2.82 1.53
CA PHE A 11 7.38 1.63 0.76
C PHE A 11 7.93 0.40 1.44
N GLU A 12 7.18 -0.70 1.41
CA GLU A 12 7.68 -2.03 1.76
C GLU A 12 7.31 -2.96 0.62
N ILE A 13 8.33 -3.53 -0.05
CA ILE A 13 8.11 -4.52 -1.11
C ILE A 13 8.52 -5.88 -0.53
N GLY A 14 7.50 -6.65 -0.13
CA GLY A 14 7.56 -7.70 0.89
C GLY A 14 8.36 -8.98 0.58
N ASN A 15 9.26 -8.98 -0.39
CA ASN A 15 10.10 -10.16 -0.69
C ASN A 15 11.59 -9.95 -0.37
N GLY A 16 11.98 -8.79 0.17
CA GLY A 16 13.38 -8.46 0.45
C GLY A 16 14.26 -8.32 -0.80
N ALA A 17 13.67 -8.39 -1.99
CA ALA A 17 14.37 -8.12 -3.24
C ALA A 17 14.43 -6.61 -3.49
N ARG A 18 15.50 -6.16 -4.15
CA ARG A 18 15.66 -4.76 -4.54
C ARG A 18 14.93 -4.50 -5.85
N HIS A 19 13.75 -3.93 -5.74
CA HIS A 19 12.89 -3.54 -6.86
C HIS A 19 13.29 -2.19 -7.44
N VAL A 20 14.50 -2.14 -8.00
CA VAL A 20 15.09 -0.90 -8.49
C VAL A 20 14.34 -0.42 -9.74
N GLY A 21 14.01 0.87 -9.77
CA GLY A 21 13.36 1.49 -10.92
C GLY A 21 12.61 2.78 -10.58
N PRO A 22 12.13 3.49 -11.62
CA PRO A 22 11.46 4.76 -11.45
C PRO A 22 10.14 4.62 -10.71
N CYS A 23 9.78 5.66 -9.99
CA CYS A 23 8.49 5.77 -9.33
C CYS A 23 7.88 7.15 -9.47
N THR A 24 6.55 7.16 -9.49
CA THR A 24 5.74 8.37 -9.62
C THR A 24 4.66 8.37 -8.55
N ALA A 25 4.30 9.57 -8.11
CA ALA A 25 3.21 9.79 -7.18
C ALA A 25 2.23 10.79 -7.78
N GLN A 26 0.95 10.45 -7.74
CA GLN A 26 -0.14 11.26 -8.25
C GLN A 26 -1.18 11.48 -7.15
N LEU A 27 -1.71 12.69 -7.06
CA LEU A 27 -2.92 12.98 -6.30
C LEU A 27 -4.13 12.86 -7.22
N VAL A 28 -5.11 12.06 -6.84
CA VAL A 28 -6.36 11.86 -7.55
C VAL A 28 -7.49 12.41 -6.69
N ASP A 29 -8.20 13.42 -7.18
CA ASP A 29 -9.44 13.92 -6.56
C ASP A 29 -10.60 13.05 -7.03
N LEU A 30 -11.16 12.26 -6.12
CA LEU A 30 -12.23 11.31 -6.44
C LEU A 30 -13.56 11.99 -6.76
N SER A 31 -13.75 13.25 -6.34
CA SER A 31 -14.98 14.00 -6.62
C SER A 31 -15.02 14.55 -8.04
N THR A 32 -13.85 14.92 -8.59
CA THR A 32 -13.73 15.53 -9.91
C THR A 32 -13.09 14.60 -10.95
N GLY A 33 -12.49 13.49 -10.53
CA GLY A 33 -11.68 12.61 -11.37
C GLY A 33 -10.35 13.21 -11.82
N ARG A 34 -9.98 14.39 -11.31
CA ARG A 34 -8.74 15.08 -11.70
C ARG A 34 -7.54 14.38 -11.09
N THR A 35 -6.49 14.24 -11.89
CA THR A 35 -5.20 13.69 -11.47
C THR A 35 -4.14 14.76 -11.58
N GLN A 36 -3.22 14.81 -10.61
CA GLN A 36 -2.09 15.72 -10.57
C GLN A 36 -0.82 14.98 -10.14
N ASP A 37 0.25 15.10 -10.91
CA ASP A 37 1.57 14.60 -10.50
C ASP A 37 2.10 15.43 -9.32
N ILE A 38 2.48 14.75 -8.25
CA ILE A 38 3.00 15.37 -7.01
C ILE A 38 4.45 14.99 -6.71
N GLY A 39 5.03 14.10 -7.52
CA GLY A 39 6.46 13.81 -7.50
C GLY A 39 6.84 12.66 -8.43
N SER A 40 8.13 12.61 -8.75
CA SER A 40 8.76 11.49 -9.45
C SER A 40 10.19 11.31 -8.98
N GLU A 41 10.64 10.07 -8.84
CA GLU A 41 12.05 9.74 -8.62
C GLU A 41 12.51 8.70 -9.63
N ALA A 42 13.77 8.79 -10.07
CA ALA A 42 14.36 7.78 -10.95
C ALA A 42 14.55 6.43 -10.24
N ASP A 43 14.65 6.45 -8.91
CA ASP A 43 14.84 5.26 -8.07
C ASP A 43 14.52 5.56 -6.60
N CYS A 44 13.29 5.28 -6.15
CA CYS A 44 12.90 5.47 -4.74
C CYS A 44 13.13 4.23 -3.86
N VAL A 45 13.44 3.08 -4.45
CA VAL A 45 13.68 1.85 -3.70
C VAL A 45 15.14 1.78 -3.26
N ASN A 46 16.12 2.06 -4.13
CA ASN A 46 17.54 1.98 -3.74
C ASN A 46 17.97 3.04 -2.75
N LYS A 47 17.29 4.19 -2.70
CA LYS A 47 17.74 5.31 -1.86
C LYS A 47 17.38 5.11 -0.41
N ARG A 48 16.11 4.85 -0.08
CA ARG A 48 15.60 4.86 1.30
C ARG A 48 14.30 4.05 1.51
N ASP A 49 13.86 3.25 0.55
CA ASP A 49 12.51 2.67 0.53
C ASP A 49 11.43 3.74 0.79
N ALA A 50 11.67 4.97 0.29
CA ALA A 50 10.84 6.11 0.56
C ALA A 50 11.03 7.21 -0.50
N MET A 51 9.96 8.00 -0.71
CA MET A 51 9.92 9.12 -1.65
C MET A 51 9.31 10.33 -0.97
N THR A 52 9.93 11.51 -1.13
CA THR A 52 9.33 12.75 -0.62
C THR A 52 8.59 13.48 -1.73
N VAL A 53 7.31 13.76 -1.50
CA VAL A 53 6.42 14.43 -2.45
C VAL A 53 5.96 15.77 -1.90
N LYS A 54 5.72 16.75 -2.78
CA LYS A 54 5.14 18.04 -2.39
C LYS A 54 3.65 18.03 -2.68
N LEU A 55 2.83 18.18 -1.65
CA LEU A 55 1.39 18.28 -1.81
C LEU A 55 1.02 19.61 -2.46
N PRO A 56 -0.03 19.64 -3.30
CA PRO A 56 -0.53 20.88 -3.85
C PRO A 56 -1.00 21.84 -2.76
N SER A 57 -1.07 23.13 -3.08
CA SER A 57 -1.64 24.15 -2.21
C SER A 57 -3.18 24.12 -2.16
N GLN A 58 -3.84 23.27 -2.94
CA GLN A 58 -5.29 23.09 -2.90
C GLN A 58 -5.70 22.12 -1.77
N THR A 59 -6.86 22.38 -1.18
CA THR A 59 -7.51 21.42 -0.27
C THR A 59 -8.17 20.28 -1.02
N CYS A 60 -8.19 19.10 -0.42
CA CYS A 60 -8.94 17.96 -0.93
C CYS A 60 -9.47 17.10 0.21
N THR A 61 -10.78 16.84 0.21
CA THR A 61 -11.46 16.09 1.29
C THR A 61 -11.78 14.64 0.90
N ASN A 62 -11.54 14.26 -0.35
CA ASN A 62 -11.75 12.91 -0.85
C ASN A 62 -10.74 12.61 -1.96
N CYS A 63 -9.47 12.54 -1.57
CA CYS A 63 -8.37 12.30 -2.48
C CYS A 63 -7.69 10.97 -2.22
N VAL A 64 -7.02 10.46 -3.25
CA VAL A 64 -6.11 9.32 -3.17
C VAL A 64 -4.73 9.76 -3.63
N ILE A 65 -3.70 9.43 -2.86
CA ILE A 65 -2.33 9.41 -3.39
C ILE A 65 -2.09 8.04 -4.01
N LYS A 66 -1.93 8.02 -5.33
CA LYS A 66 -1.52 6.84 -6.09
C LYS A 66 0.00 6.87 -6.26
N VAL A 67 0.68 5.83 -5.81
CA VAL A 67 2.10 5.61 -6.10
C VAL A 67 2.25 4.44 -7.05
N LYS A 68 3.12 4.61 -8.04
CA LYS A 68 3.51 3.59 -8.99
C LYS A 68 5.02 3.40 -8.94
N VAL A 69 5.47 2.15 -8.87
CA VAL A 69 6.87 1.75 -9.04
C VAL A 69 6.97 0.84 -10.26
N THR A 70 7.90 1.14 -11.15
CA THR A 70 8.22 0.30 -12.31
C THR A 70 9.59 -0.31 -12.10
N ALA A 71 9.65 -1.51 -11.54
CA ALA A 71 10.91 -2.16 -11.23
C ALA A 71 11.47 -2.85 -12.48
N THR A 72 12.72 -2.54 -12.84
CA THR A 72 13.36 -3.04 -14.06
C THR A 72 14.53 -3.99 -13.76
N HIS A 73 14.58 -4.54 -12.55
CA HIS A 73 15.69 -5.38 -12.10
C HIS A 73 15.80 -6.72 -12.85
N LEU A 74 14.70 -7.18 -13.47
CA LEU A 74 14.67 -8.34 -14.36
C LEU A 74 14.97 -7.98 -15.84
N GLY A 75 15.16 -6.70 -16.14
CA GLY A 75 15.41 -6.18 -17.49
C GLY A 75 14.34 -5.17 -17.95
N ALA A 76 14.72 -4.27 -18.86
CA ALA A 76 13.82 -3.22 -19.35
C ALA A 76 12.63 -3.76 -20.18
N SER A 77 12.77 -4.94 -20.76
CA SER A 77 11.71 -5.62 -21.52
C SER A 77 10.77 -6.47 -20.67
N ASN A 78 11.07 -6.66 -19.38
CA ASN A 78 10.23 -7.40 -18.44
C ASN A 78 10.12 -6.66 -17.10
N PRO A 79 9.51 -5.47 -17.08
CA PRO A 79 9.33 -4.71 -15.86
C PRO A 79 8.27 -5.33 -14.96
N GLU A 80 8.48 -5.24 -13.65
CA GLU A 80 7.44 -5.49 -12.65
C GLU A 80 6.77 -4.17 -12.28
N PHE A 81 5.45 -4.20 -12.09
CA PHE A 81 4.65 -3.02 -11.77
C PHE A 81 4.03 -3.17 -10.39
N TYR A 82 4.28 -2.17 -9.53
CA TYR A 82 3.69 -2.08 -8.20
C TYR A 82 2.88 -0.79 -8.11
N ASP A 83 1.60 -0.91 -7.83
CA ASP A 83 0.70 0.21 -7.62
C ASP A 83 0.16 0.15 -6.18
N SER A 84 0.08 1.31 -5.52
CA SER A 84 -0.53 1.44 -4.20
C SER A 84 -1.28 2.75 -4.09
N CYS A 85 -2.38 2.73 -3.36
CA CYS A 85 -3.28 3.87 -3.16
C CYS A 85 -3.44 4.14 -1.68
N MET A 86 -3.41 5.41 -1.30
CA MET A 86 -3.66 5.86 0.08
C MET A 86 -4.75 6.92 0.06
N ASP A 87 -5.80 6.74 0.87
CA ASP A 87 -6.84 7.76 1.05
C ASP A 87 -6.31 8.92 1.89
N VAL A 88 -6.58 10.15 1.46
CA VAL A 88 -6.00 11.34 2.05
C VAL A 88 -6.98 12.50 2.13
N ASN A 89 -6.88 13.23 3.24
CA ASN A 89 -7.52 14.53 3.44
C ASN A 89 -6.44 15.60 3.53
N ILE A 90 -6.44 16.56 2.60
CA ILE A 90 -5.55 17.70 2.51
C ILE A 90 -6.31 18.96 2.93
N SER A 91 -5.90 19.59 4.03
CA SER A 91 -6.52 20.78 4.60
C SER A 91 -5.57 21.98 4.59
N GLY A 92 -6.08 23.18 4.85
CA GLY A 92 -5.24 24.39 5.00
C GLY A 92 -4.73 25.00 3.68
N GLY A 93 -5.40 24.72 2.56
CA GLY A 93 -5.12 25.40 1.30
C GLY A 93 -5.49 26.88 1.38
N SER A 94 -4.59 27.75 0.94
CA SER A 94 -4.85 29.18 0.84
C SER A 94 -5.89 29.41 -0.25
N GLY A 95 -7.16 29.45 0.14
CA GLY A 95 -8.16 30.20 -0.63
C GLY A 95 -7.63 31.62 -0.75
N GLY A 96 -7.33 32.04 -1.98
CA GLY A 96 -6.77 33.36 -2.28
C GLY A 96 -7.68 34.47 -1.76
N GLY A 97 -7.44 34.90 -0.53
CA GLY A 97 -7.98 36.13 0.00
C GLY A 97 -7.23 37.29 -0.63
N ASN A 98 -7.77 37.82 -1.73
CA ASN A 98 -7.46 39.17 -2.20
C ASN A 98 -8.04 40.18 -1.18
N GLY A 99 -7.46 40.22 0.02
CA GLY A 99 -7.77 41.20 1.06
C GLY A 99 -6.80 42.36 0.96
N GLY A 100 -7.12 43.34 0.11
CA GLY A 100 -6.45 44.63 0.13
C GLY A 100 -6.72 45.34 1.46
N GLY A 101 -5.71 45.42 2.32
CA GLY A 101 -5.74 46.13 3.58
C GLY A 101 -4.51 47.00 3.72
N ASN A 102 -4.61 48.24 3.24
CA ASN A 102 -3.65 49.30 3.50
C ASN A 102 -3.90 49.82 4.92
N GLY A 103 -2.97 49.61 5.86
CA GLY A 103 -3.18 50.07 7.23
C GLY A 103 -2.00 49.90 8.17
N GLY A 104 -1.29 51.00 8.41
CA GLY A 104 -0.88 51.42 9.76
C GLY A 104 0.31 50.73 10.39
N GLY A 105 1.45 51.42 10.39
CA GLY A 105 2.63 51.05 11.16
C GLY A 105 2.35 50.86 12.64
N GLY A 106 2.67 49.66 13.12
CA GLY A 106 2.88 49.35 14.52
C GLY A 106 4.13 48.49 14.61
N SER A 107 5.11 48.94 15.39
CA SER A 107 6.37 48.26 15.65
C SER A 107 6.13 46.87 16.22
N ASN A 108 6.27 45.85 15.37
CA ASN A 108 6.21 44.46 15.78
C ASN A 108 7.49 44.13 16.57
N PRO A 109 7.40 43.63 17.82
CA PRO A 109 8.57 43.19 18.55
C PRO A 109 9.29 42.07 17.79
N ALA A 110 10.62 42.15 17.80
CA ALA A 110 11.50 41.22 17.10
C ALA A 110 11.14 39.75 17.47
N PRO A 111 11.07 38.84 16.49
CA PRO A 111 10.82 37.44 16.75
C PRO A 111 11.83 36.90 17.74
N ALA A 112 11.34 36.22 18.78
CA ALA A 112 12.20 35.51 19.72
C ALA A 112 13.08 34.52 18.94
N PRO A 113 14.37 34.37 19.30
CA PRO A 113 15.26 33.43 18.64
C PRO A 113 14.67 32.01 18.68
N PRO A 114 14.86 31.21 17.62
CA PRO A 114 14.32 29.86 17.55
C PRO A 114 14.81 29.06 18.76
N THR A 115 13.85 28.54 19.52
CA THR A 115 14.13 27.61 20.61
C THR A 115 14.84 26.40 20.02
N ALA A 116 16.02 26.09 20.56
CA ALA A 116 16.79 24.92 20.14
C ALA A 116 15.89 23.67 20.11
N PRO A 117 16.02 22.81 19.10
CA PRO A 117 15.23 21.59 19.03
C PRO A 117 15.41 20.82 20.33
N THR A 118 14.29 20.54 21.00
CA THR A 118 14.27 19.60 22.11
C THR A 118 14.90 18.30 21.62
N PRO A 119 15.92 17.76 22.32
CA PRO A 119 16.45 16.45 22.00
C PRO A 119 15.28 15.48 21.95
N THR A 120 15.02 14.91 20.79
CA THR A 120 14.11 13.79 20.66
C THR A 120 14.59 12.74 21.64
N GLN A 121 13.72 12.36 22.59
CA GLN A 121 13.99 11.25 23.48
C GLN A 121 14.40 10.07 22.61
N GLN A 122 15.62 9.62 22.83
CA GLN A 122 16.11 8.36 22.31
C GLN A 122 15.04 7.30 22.66
N PRO A 123 14.55 6.52 21.68
CA PRO A 123 13.64 5.42 21.96
C PRO A 123 14.25 4.59 23.09
N PRO A 124 13.46 4.16 24.10
CA PRO A 124 13.96 3.33 25.18
C PRO A 124 14.74 2.16 24.56
N ALA A 125 15.95 1.94 25.07
CA ALA A 125 16.77 0.81 24.68
C ALA A 125 15.88 -0.45 24.75
N ASN A 126 15.70 -1.09 23.59
CA ASN A 126 14.90 -2.30 23.44
C ASN A 126 15.38 -3.31 24.50
N PRO A 127 14.59 -3.62 25.55
CA PRO A 127 15.04 -4.48 26.65
C PRO A 127 15.25 -5.88 26.11
N GLY A 128 16.51 -6.24 25.88
CA GLY A 128 16.94 -7.61 25.64
C GLY A 128 16.41 -8.22 24.35
N ARG A 129 17.32 -8.66 23.48
CA ARG A 129 16.99 -9.79 22.61
C ARG A 129 16.61 -10.96 23.51
N GLN A 130 15.31 -11.19 23.73
CA GLN A 130 14.86 -12.51 24.13
C GLN A 130 15.42 -13.47 23.09
N ALA A 131 16.17 -14.46 23.56
CA ALA A 131 16.66 -15.53 22.72
C ALA A 131 15.49 -16.02 21.87
N ARG A 132 15.66 -15.94 20.55
CA ARG A 132 14.73 -16.54 19.59
C ARG A 132 14.48 -17.95 20.08
N PRO A 133 13.24 -18.32 20.50
CA PRO A 133 12.97 -19.68 20.89
C PRO A 133 13.39 -20.56 19.72
N THR A 134 14.24 -21.54 20.02
CA THR A 134 14.58 -22.61 19.10
C THR A 134 13.27 -23.07 18.46
N PRO A 135 13.17 -23.19 17.12
CA PRO A 135 12.00 -23.75 16.52
C PRO A 135 11.88 -25.17 17.05
N THR A 136 11.02 -25.36 18.05
CA THR A 136 10.49 -26.67 18.35
C THR A 136 9.77 -27.05 17.07
N ASN A 137 10.27 -28.08 16.38
CA ASN A 137 9.56 -28.80 15.35
C ASN A 137 8.27 -29.35 15.98
N ALA A 138 7.30 -28.48 16.22
CA ALA A 138 5.92 -28.87 16.33
C ALA A 138 5.55 -29.32 14.92
N ALA A 139 5.23 -30.61 14.80
CA ALA A 139 4.68 -31.18 13.59
C ALA A 139 3.60 -30.23 13.03
N PRO A 140 3.52 -30.05 11.70
CA PRO A 140 2.54 -29.18 11.08
C PRO A 140 1.17 -29.42 11.70
N GLN A 141 0.58 -28.38 12.30
CA GLN A 141 -0.81 -28.46 12.68
C GLN A 141 -1.56 -28.80 11.40
N ARG A 142 -2.25 -29.95 11.42
CA ARG A 142 -3.16 -30.37 10.36
C ARG A 142 -3.99 -29.15 9.95
N PRO A 143 -4.02 -28.76 8.67
CA PRO A 143 -4.97 -27.80 8.17
C PRO A 143 -6.34 -28.14 8.70
N GLY A 144 -7.04 -27.14 9.23
CA GLY A 144 -8.38 -27.29 9.81
C GLY A 144 -9.25 -28.13 8.88
N ARG A 145 -9.92 -29.14 9.46
CA ARG A 145 -10.75 -30.15 8.81
C ARG A 145 -11.93 -29.59 7.99
N ASP A 146 -12.08 -28.28 7.94
CA ASP A 146 -13.22 -27.59 7.34
C ASP A 146 -12.81 -26.87 6.05
N GLN A 147 -11.52 -26.89 5.69
CA GLN A 147 -11.04 -26.38 4.42
C GLN A 147 -11.32 -27.44 3.34
N LEU A 148 -12.52 -27.37 2.77
CA LEU A 148 -12.97 -28.19 1.64
C LEU A 148 -12.01 -27.98 0.47
N ASP A 149 -11.00 -28.84 0.39
CA ASP A 149 -10.22 -29.06 -0.81
C ASP A 149 -11.21 -29.44 -1.91
N GLY A 150 -11.13 -28.79 -3.07
CA GLY A 150 -12.03 -29.02 -4.21
C GLY A 150 -11.96 -30.44 -4.81
N SER A 151 -11.44 -31.40 -4.06
CA SER A 151 -11.27 -32.82 -4.35
C SER A 151 -12.62 -33.54 -4.51
N ASN A 152 -13.70 -33.06 -3.89
CA ASN A 152 -15.00 -33.74 -3.89
C ASN A 152 -16.14 -32.80 -4.28
N GLY A 153 -16.41 -32.61 -5.58
CA GLY A 153 -17.76 -32.27 -6.11
C GLY A 153 -18.48 -30.99 -5.65
N ASP A 154 -17.94 -30.23 -4.69
CA ASP A 154 -18.64 -29.14 -4.00
C ASP A 154 -18.63 -27.80 -4.74
N ALA A 155 -18.17 -27.80 -6.00
CA ALA A 155 -18.29 -26.63 -6.88
C ALA A 155 -19.77 -26.22 -7.09
N ASN A 156 -20.71 -27.13 -6.84
CA ASN A 156 -22.15 -26.90 -6.94
C ASN A 156 -22.84 -26.65 -5.58
N GLY A 157 -22.10 -26.63 -4.47
CA GLY A 157 -22.66 -26.35 -3.16
C GLY A 157 -23.01 -24.87 -2.98
N PRO A 158 -23.99 -24.53 -2.12
CA PRO A 158 -24.26 -23.15 -1.75
C PRO A 158 -23.00 -22.52 -1.11
N CYS A 159 -22.76 -21.25 -1.43
CA CYS A 159 -21.61 -20.51 -0.93
C CYS A 159 -22.02 -19.13 -0.39
N GLN A 160 -21.12 -18.49 0.36
CA GLN A 160 -21.30 -17.11 0.82
C GLN A 160 -20.63 -16.15 -0.15
N VAL A 161 -21.32 -15.06 -0.54
CA VAL A 161 -20.78 -14.03 -1.44
C VAL A 161 -19.40 -13.57 -0.97
N GLY A 162 -18.41 -13.62 -1.87
CA GLY A 162 -17.02 -13.25 -1.57
C GLY A 162 -16.15 -14.40 -1.01
N GLN A 163 -16.73 -15.57 -0.72
CA GLN A 163 -15.96 -16.76 -0.37
C GLN A 163 -15.09 -17.20 -1.55
N MET A 164 -13.82 -17.55 -1.28
CA MET A 164 -12.88 -18.08 -2.26
C MET A 164 -12.45 -19.50 -1.91
N LYS A 165 -12.26 -20.35 -2.93
CA LYS A 165 -11.72 -21.72 -2.80
C LYS A 165 -10.80 -22.05 -3.98
N CYS A 166 -10.00 -23.10 -3.86
CA CYS A 166 -9.28 -23.65 -5.00
C CYS A 166 -10.14 -24.66 -5.75
N GLY A 167 -10.17 -24.54 -7.07
CA GLY A 167 -10.78 -25.53 -7.94
C GLY A 167 -9.98 -26.85 -7.98
N PRO A 168 -10.56 -27.91 -8.56
CA PRO A 168 -9.91 -29.21 -8.66
C PRO A 168 -8.50 -29.13 -9.25
N GLY A 169 -7.53 -29.75 -8.58
CA GLY A 169 -6.12 -29.77 -9.02
C GLY A 169 -5.38 -28.42 -8.92
N GLY A 170 -5.98 -27.41 -8.27
CA GLY A 170 -5.39 -26.09 -8.05
C GLY A 170 -5.26 -25.24 -9.31
N ASN A 171 -5.94 -25.60 -10.40
CA ASN A 171 -5.84 -24.91 -11.70
C ASN A 171 -6.84 -23.75 -11.87
N SER A 172 -7.65 -23.47 -10.85
CA SER A 172 -8.57 -22.35 -10.84
C SER A 172 -8.83 -21.84 -9.43
N ILE A 173 -9.27 -20.60 -9.35
CA ILE A 173 -9.83 -19.98 -8.15
C ILE A 173 -11.35 -19.97 -8.34
N LEU A 174 -12.07 -20.50 -7.36
CA LEU A 174 -13.52 -20.43 -7.29
C LEU A 174 -13.91 -19.24 -6.43
N MET A 175 -14.69 -18.31 -6.97
CA MET A 175 -15.21 -17.15 -6.24
C MET A 175 -16.73 -17.21 -6.20
N CYS A 176 -17.32 -17.09 -5.01
CA CYS A 176 -18.77 -17.09 -4.86
C CYS A 176 -19.38 -15.75 -5.31
N ASP A 177 -20.26 -15.80 -6.31
CA ASP A 177 -20.94 -14.63 -6.86
C ASP A 177 -22.18 -14.24 -6.02
N PRO A 178 -22.84 -13.09 -6.32
CA PRO A 178 -24.08 -12.69 -5.66
C PRO A 178 -25.26 -13.65 -5.87
N SER A 179 -25.16 -14.59 -6.81
CA SER A 179 -26.15 -15.66 -7.05
C SER A 179 -25.93 -16.87 -6.14
N ASN A 180 -24.99 -16.79 -5.19
CA ASN A 180 -24.54 -17.88 -4.32
C ASN A 180 -24.03 -19.09 -5.12
N LYS A 181 -23.36 -18.84 -6.26
CA LYS A 181 -22.72 -19.86 -7.07
C LYS A 181 -21.23 -19.58 -7.21
N PHE A 182 -20.42 -20.63 -7.18
CA PHE A 182 -19.00 -20.50 -7.48
C PHE A 182 -18.80 -20.28 -8.99
N VAL A 183 -18.07 -19.21 -9.31
CA VAL A 183 -17.55 -18.94 -10.65
C VAL A 183 -16.08 -19.35 -10.67
N SER A 184 -15.69 -20.13 -11.68
CA SER A 184 -14.32 -20.60 -11.84
C SER A 184 -13.49 -19.62 -12.67
N ILE A 185 -12.39 -19.15 -12.09
CA ILE A 185 -11.41 -18.28 -12.72
C ILE A 185 -10.13 -19.11 -12.93
N PRO A 186 -9.72 -19.40 -14.19
CA PRO A 186 -8.53 -20.21 -14.44
C PRO A 186 -7.27 -19.52 -13.90
N THR A 187 -6.35 -20.29 -13.31
CA THR A 187 -5.02 -19.78 -12.95
C THR A 187 -4.15 -19.71 -14.21
N ALA A 188 -3.15 -18.82 -14.21
CA ALA A 188 -2.19 -18.75 -15.30
C ALA A 188 -1.37 -20.04 -15.38
N GLY A 189 -0.87 -20.37 -16.59
CA GLY A 189 0.02 -21.52 -16.77
C GLY A 189 1.22 -21.44 -15.83
N GLY A 190 1.55 -22.55 -15.17
CA GLY A 190 2.62 -22.59 -14.18
C GLY A 190 2.26 -21.96 -12.84
N THR A 191 0.99 -21.71 -12.53
CA THR A 191 0.55 -21.27 -11.20
C THR A 191 -0.50 -22.22 -10.61
N LYS A 192 -0.44 -22.42 -9.29
CA LYS A 192 -1.35 -23.26 -8.52
C LYS A 192 -2.03 -22.46 -7.42
N CYS A 193 -3.34 -22.56 -7.39
CA CYS A 193 -4.15 -22.20 -6.24
C CYS A 193 -3.83 -23.18 -5.10
N VAL A 194 -3.34 -22.66 -3.97
CA VAL A 194 -3.09 -23.43 -2.75
C VAL A 194 -3.99 -22.89 -1.64
N PRO A 195 -4.77 -23.75 -0.96
CA PRO A 195 -5.55 -23.34 0.19
C PRO A 195 -4.62 -22.84 1.33
N ASN A 196 -4.92 -21.68 1.93
CA ASN A 196 -4.15 -21.12 3.05
C ASN A 196 -5.10 -20.62 4.16
N GLY A 197 -5.68 -21.54 4.94
CA GLY A 197 -6.70 -21.20 5.93
C GLY A 197 -7.93 -20.53 5.32
N ASN A 198 -8.17 -19.26 5.63
CA ASN A 198 -9.29 -18.48 5.08
C ASN A 198 -8.91 -17.72 3.79
N SER A 199 -7.70 -17.89 3.28
CA SER A 199 -7.24 -17.26 2.05
C SER A 199 -6.81 -18.29 1.00
N VAL A 200 -6.65 -17.81 -0.22
CA VAL A 200 -6.08 -18.55 -1.35
C VAL A 200 -4.73 -17.94 -1.65
N ALA A 201 -3.70 -18.77 -1.75
CA ALA A 201 -2.39 -18.37 -2.28
C ALA A 201 -2.28 -18.82 -3.75
N ILE A 202 -1.64 -18.00 -4.59
CA ILE A 202 -1.23 -18.40 -5.94
C ILE A 202 0.29 -18.61 -5.91
N ASN A 203 0.71 -19.86 -6.04
CA ASN A 203 2.14 -20.22 -6.07
C ASN A 203 2.54 -20.55 -7.50
N SER A 204 3.76 -20.18 -7.91
CA SER A 204 4.35 -20.74 -9.11
C SER A 204 4.60 -22.24 -8.89
N ALA A 205 4.12 -23.06 -9.82
CA ALA A 205 4.19 -24.52 -9.81
C ALA A 205 5.59 -25.01 -10.16
#